data_AF-A0AA36FDW5-F1
#
_entry.id   AF-A0AA36FDW5-F1
#
_cell.length_a   1.000
_cell.length_b   1.000
_cell.length_c   1.000
_cell.angle_alpha   90.00
_cell.angle_beta   90.00
_cell.angle_gamma   90.00
#
_symmetry.space_group_name_H-M   'P 1'
#
loop_
_entity.id
_entity.type
_entity.pdbx_description
1 polymer ?
#
loop_
_entity_poly.entity_id
_entity_poly.type
_entity_poly.pdbx_seq_one_letter_code
_entity_poly.pdbx_strand_id
1 'polypeptide(L)'
;MSEDELRRLVNIPSAKWSPVYLSLVGSLVNRNGIYNFFHDYLRQAVEAEELPFLLYEAGEMESLKETLSDLNLFQQLMATEQGKYDLIHYWKLFDDFNEVSKVYKEQLEYFNGNRQSEDFLKLSKSLAQLFIDLSLLDDAKYNLGTVYFASNHFARAKYQWQEAVKVFECLLGVEHCNTIAAADAVREVTVLVNSN
;
A
#
# COMPACT_ATOMS: atom_id res chain seq x y z
N MET A 1 0.92 -12.31 -25.34
CA MET A 1 -0.45 -11.86 -25.07
C MET A 1 -0.92 -11.04 -26.26
N SER A 2 -2.15 -11.20 -26.73
CA SER A 2 -2.75 -10.33 -27.75
C SER A 2 -3.03 -8.94 -27.17
N GLU A 3 -3.21 -7.94 -28.02
CA GLU A 3 -3.57 -6.57 -27.60
C GLU A 3 -4.86 -6.56 -26.75
N ASP A 4 -5.86 -7.35 -27.15
CA ASP A 4 -7.10 -7.54 -26.40
C ASP A 4 -6.91 -8.25 -25.06
N GLU A 5 -5.99 -9.21 -24.99
CA GLU A 5 -5.65 -9.85 -23.72
C GLU A 5 -4.88 -8.90 -22.80
N LEU A 6 -3.99 -8.04 -23.34
CA LEU A 6 -3.26 -7.02 -22.57
C LEU A 6 -4.25 -5.99 -22.04
N ARG A 7 -5.18 -5.51 -22.87
CA ARG A 7 -6.26 -4.61 -22.46
C ARG A 7 -7.17 -5.21 -21.38
N ARG A 8 -7.49 -6.51 -21.47
CA ARG A 8 -8.28 -7.22 -20.46
C ARG A 8 -7.51 -7.39 -19.14
N LEU A 9 -6.20 -7.58 -19.20
CA LEU A 9 -5.35 -7.73 -18.03
C LEU A 9 -5.24 -6.43 -17.24
N VAL A 10 -5.18 -5.29 -17.94
CA VAL A 10 -5.15 -3.95 -17.32
C VAL A 10 -6.55 -3.38 -17.06
N ASN A 11 -7.60 -4.11 -17.46
CA ASN A 11 -9.02 -3.75 -17.25
C ASN A 11 -9.41 -2.32 -17.70
N ILE A 12 -8.94 -1.89 -18.89
CA ILE A 12 -9.19 -0.52 -19.40
C ILE A 12 -10.28 -0.51 -20.49
N PRO A 13 -11.22 0.47 -20.48
CA PRO A 13 -12.17 0.67 -21.56
C PRO A 13 -11.50 0.84 -22.92
N SER A 14 -12.08 0.22 -23.97
CA SER A 14 -11.49 0.24 -25.32
C SER A 14 -11.26 1.64 -25.89
N ALA A 15 -12.07 2.63 -25.48
CA ALA A 15 -11.94 4.02 -25.91
C ALA A 15 -10.68 4.72 -25.39
N LYS A 16 -10.08 4.19 -24.31
CA LYS A 16 -8.90 4.73 -23.63
C LYS A 16 -7.65 3.87 -23.82
N TRP A 17 -7.77 2.81 -24.62
CA TRP A 17 -6.70 1.86 -24.88
C TRP A 17 -5.54 2.47 -25.68
N SER A 18 -5.82 3.31 -26.68
CA SER A 18 -4.80 3.80 -27.60
C SER A 18 -3.68 4.61 -26.92
N PRO A 19 -3.97 5.54 -25.98
CA PRO A 19 -2.92 6.23 -25.22
C PRO A 19 -2.08 5.30 -24.33
N VAL A 20 -2.72 4.35 -23.64
CA VAL A 20 -2.05 3.38 -22.76
C VAL A 20 -1.16 2.44 -23.58
N TYR A 21 -1.66 1.94 -24.70
CA TYR A 21 -0.88 1.12 -25.61
C TYR A 21 0.36 1.88 -26.12
N LEU A 22 0.22 3.17 -26.43
CA LEU A 22 1.33 4.00 -26.92
C LEU A 22 2.40 4.27 -25.85
N SER A 23 2.04 4.45 -24.58
CA SER A 23 3.03 4.56 -23.49
C SER A 23 3.75 3.23 -23.25
N LEU A 24 3.04 2.11 -23.40
CA LEU A 24 3.61 0.76 -23.26
C LEU A 24 4.43 0.32 -24.49
N VAL A 25 4.18 0.89 -25.68
CA VAL A 25 4.72 0.37 -26.95
C VAL A 25 6.25 0.37 -27.00
N GLY A 26 6.90 1.32 -26.32
CA GLY A 26 8.37 1.40 -26.22
C GLY A 26 9.00 0.28 -25.41
N SER A 27 8.21 -0.36 -24.54
CA SER A 27 8.64 -1.45 -23.63
C SER A 27 8.13 -2.84 -24.06
N LEU A 28 7.29 -2.89 -25.10
CA LEU A 28 6.71 -4.12 -25.63
C LEU A 28 7.56 -4.68 -26.78
N VAL A 29 7.77 -5.99 -26.75
CA VAL A 29 8.30 -6.80 -27.84
C VAL A 29 7.15 -7.44 -28.58
N ASN A 30 7.08 -7.21 -29.89
CA ASN A 30 6.19 -7.94 -30.78
C ASN A 30 6.97 -9.09 -31.44
N ARG A 31 6.65 -10.33 -31.07
CA ARG A 31 7.06 -11.52 -31.85
C ARG A 31 5.81 -12.19 -32.39
N ASN A 32 5.58 -12.09 -33.69
CA ASN A 32 4.47 -12.72 -34.41
C ASN A 32 3.06 -12.33 -33.88
N GLY A 33 2.83 -11.07 -33.50
CA GLY A 33 1.54 -10.59 -32.98
C GLY A 33 1.31 -10.86 -31.50
N ILE A 34 2.29 -11.46 -30.82
CA ILE A 34 2.30 -11.66 -29.38
C ILE A 34 3.09 -10.50 -28.77
N TYR A 35 2.38 -9.62 -28.06
CA TYR A 35 3.00 -8.60 -27.23
C TYR A 35 3.47 -9.22 -25.92
N ASN A 36 4.71 -8.91 -25.55
CA ASN A 36 5.27 -9.22 -24.24
C ASN A 36 6.25 -8.12 -23.82
N PHE A 37 6.44 -7.89 -22.53
CA PHE A 37 7.50 -6.99 -22.09
C PHE A 37 8.85 -7.68 -22.24
N PHE A 38 9.90 -6.94 -22.62
CA PHE A 38 11.25 -7.52 -22.72
C PHE A 38 11.69 -8.12 -21.38
N HIS A 39 11.27 -7.49 -20.28
CA HIS A 39 11.50 -7.91 -18.91
C HIS A 39 10.33 -7.52 -17.99
N ASP A 40 10.04 -8.34 -16.97
CA ASP A 40 8.97 -8.07 -15.99
C ASP A 40 9.20 -6.77 -15.20
N TYR A 41 10.46 -6.36 -14.99
CA TYR A 41 10.76 -5.07 -14.34
C TYR A 41 10.35 -3.86 -15.19
N LEU A 42 10.38 -3.97 -16.53
CA LEU A 42 9.93 -2.89 -17.42
C LEU A 42 8.41 -2.77 -17.41
N ARG A 43 7.70 -3.90 -17.34
CA ARG A 43 6.25 -3.91 -17.13
C ARG A 43 5.90 -3.18 -15.85
N GLN A 44 6.53 -3.59 -14.75
CA GLN A 44 6.25 -3.03 -13.43
C GLN A 44 6.61 -1.54 -13.33
N ALA A 45 7.71 -1.11 -13.94
CA ALA A 45 8.08 0.31 -13.96
C ALA A 45 7.06 1.18 -14.70
N VAL A 46 6.57 0.72 -15.86
CA VAL A 46 5.55 1.48 -16.62
C VAL A 46 4.18 1.41 -15.94
N GLU A 47 3.83 0.28 -15.31
CA GLU A 47 2.64 0.18 -14.46
C GLU A 47 2.72 1.16 -13.27
N ALA A 48 3.89 1.33 -12.63
CA ALA A 48 4.08 2.30 -11.56
C ALA A 48 4.00 3.76 -12.00
N GLU A 49 4.57 4.09 -13.16
CA GLU A 49 4.65 5.47 -13.62
C GLU A 49 3.38 5.95 -14.34
N GLU A 50 2.81 5.13 -15.23
CA GLU A 50 1.79 5.60 -16.18
C GLU A 50 0.38 5.13 -15.84
N LEU A 51 0.20 3.96 -15.22
CA LEU A 51 -1.13 3.39 -15.00
C LEU A 51 -1.99 4.24 -14.04
N PRO A 52 -1.51 4.67 -12.87
CA PRO A 52 -2.30 5.55 -11.99
C PRO A 52 -2.72 6.85 -12.68
N PHE A 53 -1.80 7.47 -13.42
CA PHE A 53 -2.06 8.69 -14.17
C PHE A 53 -3.15 8.49 -15.23
N LEU A 54 -3.06 7.42 -16.01
CA LEU A 54 -4.02 7.13 -17.06
C LEU A 54 -5.42 6.80 -16.51
N LEU A 55 -5.50 6.08 -15.39
CA LEU A 55 -6.78 5.79 -14.71
C LEU A 55 -7.42 7.07 -14.15
N TYR A 56 -6.60 7.94 -13.56
CA TYR A 56 -7.02 9.26 -13.12
C TYR A 56 -7.58 10.11 -14.28
N GLU A 57 -6.84 10.26 -15.37
CA GLU A 57 -7.27 11.00 -16.57
C GLU A 57 -8.49 10.37 -17.26
N ALA A 58 -8.68 9.05 -17.12
CA ALA A 58 -9.84 8.35 -17.62
C ALA A 58 -11.09 8.53 -16.74
N GLY A 59 -10.94 8.99 -15.50
CA GLY A 59 -12.03 9.07 -14.52
C GLY A 59 -12.38 7.73 -13.85
N GLU A 60 -11.54 6.70 -14.02
CA GLU A 60 -11.78 5.34 -13.52
C GLU A 60 -11.35 5.22 -12.04
N MET A 61 -12.07 5.90 -11.15
CA MET A 61 -11.67 6.07 -9.74
C MET A 61 -11.59 4.76 -8.95
N GLU A 62 -12.46 3.79 -9.25
CA GLU A 62 -12.43 2.48 -8.57
C GLU A 62 -11.19 1.68 -8.99
N SER A 63 -10.92 1.58 -10.29
CA SER A 63 -9.72 0.94 -10.81
C SER A 63 -8.45 1.64 -10.34
N LEU A 64 -8.47 2.98 -10.21
CA LEU A 64 -7.38 3.75 -9.63
C LEU A 64 -7.17 3.34 -8.16
N LYS A 65 -8.23 3.26 -7.35
CA LYS A 65 -8.16 2.79 -5.97
C LYS A 65 -7.56 1.39 -5.88
N GLU A 66 -8.07 0.44 -6.66
CA GLU A 66 -7.56 -0.94 -6.71
C GLU A 66 -6.07 -0.96 -7.06
N THR A 67 -5.67 -0.18 -8.07
CA THR A 67 -4.28 -0.05 -8.52
C THR A 67 -3.38 0.48 -7.40
N LEU A 68 -3.77 1.56 -6.74
CA LEU A 68 -3.01 2.15 -5.62
C LEU A 68 -2.95 1.23 -4.39
N SER A 69 -3.90 0.29 -4.26
CA SER A 69 -3.98 -0.65 -3.14
C SER A 69 -3.01 -1.83 -3.28
N ASP A 70 -2.48 -2.08 -4.48
CA ASP A 70 -1.52 -3.15 -4.71
C ASP A 70 -0.21 -2.88 -3.94
N LEU A 71 0.19 -3.84 -3.09
CA LEU A 71 1.34 -3.67 -2.20
C LEU A 71 2.67 -3.52 -2.96
N ASN A 72 2.79 -4.12 -4.14
CA ASN A 72 4.01 -4.03 -4.95
C ASN A 72 4.10 -2.65 -5.62
N LEU A 73 3.00 -2.18 -6.24
CA LEU A 73 2.92 -0.84 -6.81
C LEU A 73 3.16 0.23 -5.76
N PHE A 74 2.52 0.09 -4.59
CA PHE A 74 2.72 0.96 -3.44
C PHE A 74 4.21 1.07 -3.07
N GLN A 75 4.90 -0.07 -2.96
CA GLN A 75 6.34 -0.07 -2.66
C GLN A 75 7.17 0.62 -3.73
N GLN A 76 6.81 0.48 -5.00
CA GLN A 76 7.49 1.13 -6.12
C GLN A 76 7.30 2.64 -6.09
N LEU A 77 6.06 3.11 -5.88
CA LEU A 77 5.74 4.53 -5.75
C LEU A 77 6.48 5.15 -4.56
N MET A 78 6.44 4.50 -3.40
CA MET A 78 7.13 4.96 -2.18
C MET A 78 8.67 4.94 -2.29
N ALA A 79 9.24 4.25 -3.27
CA ALA A 79 10.70 4.21 -3.47
C ALA A 79 11.24 5.49 -4.14
N THR A 80 10.38 6.31 -4.72
CA THR A 80 10.77 7.56 -5.39
C THR A 80 10.04 8.75 -4.80
N GLU A 81 10.66 9.93 -4.80
CA GLU A 81 10.00 11.15 -4.33
C GLU A 81 8.77 11.47 -5.18
N GLN A 82 8.90 11.37 -6.51
CA GLN A 82 7.80 11.64 -7.44
C GLN A 82 6.62 10.68 -7.22
N GLY A 83 6.89 9.37 -7.19
CA GLY A 83 5.85 8.37 -6.94
C GLY A 83 5.18 8.54 -5.58
N LYS A 84 5.92 8.96 -4.54
CA LYS A 84 5.34 9.33 -3.24
C LYS A 84 4.39 10.53 -3.37
N TYR A 85 4.78 11.59 -4.07
CA TYR A 85 3.90 12.74 -4.30
C TYR A 85 2.63 12.35 -5.05
N ASP A 86 2.76 11.53 -6.09
CA ASP A 86 1.65 11.06 -6.91
C ASP A 86 0.70 10.18 -6.09
N LEU A 87 1.24 9.24 -5.31
CA LEU A 87 0.47 8.40 -4.40
C LEU A 87 -0.35 9.24 -3.39
N ILE A 88 0.29 10.22 -2.75
CA ILE A 88 -0.39 11.13 -1.81
C ILE A 88 -1.45 11.96 -2.54
N HIS A 89 -1.13 12.46 -3.73
CA HIS A 89 -2.04 13.25 -4.54
C HIS A 89 -3.29 12.44 -4.89
N TYR A 90 -3.15 11.23 -5.41
CA TYR A 90 -4.28 10.39 -5.78
C TYR A 90 -5.10 9.97 -4.57
N TRP A 91 -4.47 9.59 -3.45
CA TRP A 91 -5.22 9.26 -2.23
C TRP A 91 -6.00 10.46 -1.67
N LYS A 92 -5.51 11.69 -1.85
CA LYS A 92 -6.22 12.92 -1.48
C LYS A 92 -7.44 13.24 -2.33
N LEU A 93 -7.61 12.61 -3.49
CA LEU A 93 -8.82 12.74 -4.29
C LEU A 93 -10.00 11.98 -3.69
N PHE A 94 -9.74 11.01 -2.79
CA PHE A 94 -10.77 10.31 -2.05
C PHE A 94 -11.11 11.10 -0.78
N ASP A 95 -12.39 11.43 -0.59
CA ASP A 95 -12.86 12.25 0.53
C ASP A 95 -12.65 11.59 1.91
N ASP A 96 -12.52 10.26 1.95
CA ASP A 96 -12.36 9.50 3.19
C ASP A 96 -10.94 8.93 3.32
N PHE A 97 -10.08 9.65 4.04
CA PHE A 97 -8.71 9.20 4.32
C PHE A 97 -8.65 7.96 5.21
N ASN A 98 -9.71 7.63 5.96
CA ASN A 98 -9.75 6.41 6.77
C ASN A 98 -9.87 5.15 5.88
N GLU A 99 -10.39 5.30 4.66
CA GLU A 99 -10.41 4.21 3.68
C GLU A 99 -8.99 3.77 3.29
N VAL A 100 -8.01 4.69 3.27
CA VAL A 100 -6.60 4.34 2.98
C VAL A 100 -6.07 3.33 4.00
N SER A 101 -6.27 3.62 5.28
CA SER A 101 -5.84 2.75 6.38
C SER A 101 -6.50 1.38 6.30
N LYS A 102 -7.82 1.36 6.09
CA LYS A 102 -8.61 0.13 5.98
C LYS A 102 -8.15 -0.74 4.82
N VAL A 103 -8.01 -0.16 3.62
CA VAL A 103 -7.59 -0.85 2.41
C VAL A 103 -6.24 -1.53 2.59
N TYR A 104 -5.23 -0.82 3.09
CA TYR A 104 -3.91 -1.42 3.27
C TYR A 104 -3.87 -2.45 4.40
N LYS A 105 -4.70 -2.30 5.44
CA LYS A 105 -4.84 -3.33 6.48
C LYS A 105 -5.43 -4.61 5.93
N GLU A 106 -6.49 -4.52 5.12
CA GLU A 106 -7.08 -5.67 4.44
C GLU A 106 -6.02 -6.36 3.55
N GLN A 107 -5.26 -5.60 2.76
CA GLN A 107 -4.17 -6.15 1.94
C GLN A 107 -3.08 -6.84 2.77
N LEU A 108 -2.73 -6.29 3.94
CA LEU A 108 -1.77 -6.89 4.88
C LEU A 108 -2.30 -8.16 5.56
N GLU A 109 -3.62 -8.29 5.76
CA GLU A 109 -4.21 -9.53 6.29
C GLU A 109 -4.05 -10.69 5.31
N TYR A 110 -4.17 -10.42 4.00
CA TYR A 110 -3.92 -11.40 2.95
C TYR A 110 -2.43 -11.61 2.64
N PHE A 111 -1.56 -10.72 3.12
CA PHE A 111 -0.12 -10.85 2.96
C PHE A 111 0.39 -12.02 3.82
N ASN A 112 0.63 -13.16 3.16
CA ASN A 112 1.12 -14.40 3.79
C ASN A 112 2.60 -14.35 4.24
N GLY A 113 3.24 -13.19 4.24
CA GLY A 113 4.65 -13.07 4.65
C GLY A 113 4.84 -13.12 6.17
N ASN A 114 5.99 -13.62 6.59
CA ASN A 114 6.39 -13.60 8.00
C ASN A 114 6.49 -12.14 8.49
N ARG A 115 5.85 -11.80 9.60
CA ARG A 115 5.90 -10.44 10.20
C ARG A 115 7.31 -9.98 10.62
N GLN A 116 8.27 -10.89 10.67
CA GLN A 116 9.67 -10.60 10.95
C GLN A 116 10.54 -10.56 9.67
N SER A 117 9.96 -10.80 8.49
CA SER A 117 10.73 -10.74 7.24
C SER A 117 11.15 -9.30 6.91
N GLU A 118 12.27 -9.16 6.22
CA GLU A 118 12.77 -7.86 5.77
C GLU A 118 11.74 -7.14 4.89
N ASP A 119 11.06 -7.87 4.00
CA ASP A 119 10.02 -7.35 3.11
C ASP A 119 8.84 -6.79 3.89
N PHE A 120 8.34 -7.52 4.90
CA PHE A 120 7.23 -7.06 5.73
C PHE A 120 7.61 -5.80 6.53
N LEU A 121 8.85 -5.75 7.02
CA LEU A 121 9.34 -4.59 7.78
C LEU A 121 9.52 -3.37 6.90
N LYS A 122 10.04 -3.54 5.67
CA LYS A 122 10.12 -2.48 4.67
C LYS A 122 8.72 -1.97 4.34
N LEU A 123 7.77 -2.87 4.09
CA LEU A 123 6.38 -2.54 3.81
C LEU A 123 5.73 -1.76 4.97
N SER A 124 5.87 -2.25 6.19
CA SER A 124 5.33 -1.60 7.40
C SER A 124 5.89 -0.20 7.61
N LYS A 125 7.19 0.01 7.32
CA LYS A 125 7.82 1.34 7.39
C LYS A 125 7.26 2.29 6.33
N SER A 126 7.12 1.84 5.08
CA SER A 126 6.53 2.67 4.02
C SER A 126 5.08 3.05 4.35
N LEU A 127 4.28 2.12 4.89
CA LEU A 127 2.91 2.42 5.31
C LEU A 127 2.85 3.43 6.45
N ALA A 128 3.72 3.29 7.46
CA ALA A 128 3.82 4.29 8.52
C ALA A 128 4.16 5.68 7.96
N GLN A 129 5.07 5.76 6.98
CA GLN A 129 5.43 7.01 6.33
C GLN A 129 4.25 7.62 5.56
N LEU A 130 3.55 6.83 4.73
CA LEU A 130 2.35 7.30 4.01
C LEU A 130 1.31 7.85 4.99
N PHE A 131 1.03 7.14 6.09
CA PHE A 131 0.06 7.57 7.08
C PHE A 131 0.47 8.87 7.77
N ILE A 132 1.76 9.09 8.04
CA ILE A 132 2.25 10.39 8.51
C ILE A 132 1.98 11.48 7.48
N ASP A 133 2.30 11.24 6.20
CA ASP A 133 2.12 12.22 5.12
C ASP A 133 0.64 12.56 4.88
N LEU A 134 -0.27 11.62 5.17
CA LEU A 134 -1.72 11.81 5.13
C LEU A 134 -2.33 12.31 6.46
N SER A 135 -1.51 12.58 7.48
CA SER A 135 -1.94 12.99 8.83
C SER A 135 -2.78 11.95 9.60
N LEU A 136 -2.66 10.66 9.26
CA LEU A 136 -3.25 9.49 9.93
C LEU A 136 -2.33 8.98 11.06
N LEU A 137 -2.18 9.78 12.12
CA LEU A 137 -1.11 9.61 13.12
C LEU A 137 -1.25 8.34 13.98
N ASP A 138 -2.46 7.91 14.27
CA ASP A 138 -2.78 6.71 15.04
C ASP A 138 -2.39 5.42 14.33
N ASP A 139 -2.73 5.31 13.04
CA ASP A 139 -2.30 4.19 12.21
C ASP A 139 -0.79 4.17 12.00
N ALA A 140 -0.16 5.34 11.84
CA ALA A 140 1.29 5.45 11.79
C ALA A 140 1.96 4.93 13.07
N LYS A 141 1.45 5.32 14.25
CA LYS A 141 1.93 4.82 15.54
C LYS A 141 1.80 3.30 15.66
N TYR A 142 0.67 2.74 15.22
CA TYR A 142 0.47 1.30 15.23
C TYR A 142 1.53 0.56 14.38
N ASN A 143 1.74 1.02 13.15
CA ASN A 143 2.72 0.40 12.24
C ASN A 143 4.16 0.55 12.75
N LEU A 144 4.53 1.69 13.35
CA LEU A 144 5.83 1.86 14.00
C LEU A 144 6.01 0.90 15.17
N GLY A 145 4.95 0.64 15.95
CA GLY A 145 4.97 -0.38 17.00
C GLY A 145 5.33 -1.76 16.47
N THR A 146 4.71 -2.17 15.37
CA THR A 146 4.98 -3.44 14.67
C THR A 146 6.43 -3.54 14.21
N VAL A 147 6.97 -2.49 13.60
CA VAL A 147 8.37 -2.44 13.16
C VAL A 147 9.34 -2.58 14.33
N TYR A 148 9.09 -1.87 15.43
CA TYR A 148 9.94 -1.97 16.62
C TYR A 148 9.89 -3.35 17.26
N PHE A 149 8.71 -3.98 17.29
CA PHE A 149 8.52 -5.29 17.87
C PHE A 149 9.34 -6.35 17.14
N ALA A 150 9.21 -6.42 15.82
CA ALA A 150 9.99 -7.33 14.98
C ALA A 150 11.50 -7.05 15.03
N SER A 151 11.90 -5.81 15.35
CA SER A 151 13.29 -5.44 15.58
C SER A 151 13.78 -5.71 17.02
N ASN A 152 13.03 -6.45 17.85
CA ASN A 152 13.31 -6.71 19.28
C ASN A 152 13.38 -5.48 20.19
N HIS A 153 12.88 -4.32 19.74
CA HIS A 153 12.82 -3.09 20.53
C HIS A 153 11.50 -3.01 21.31
N PHE A 154 11.25 -4.00 22.18
CA PHE A 154 9.95 -4.21 22.82
C PHE A 154 9.42 -3.01 23.61
N ALA A 155 10.29 -2.26 24.30
CA ALA A 155 9.90 -1.06 25.03
C ALA A 155 9.37 0.05 24.09
N ARG A 156 10.02 0.24 22.93
CA ARG A 156 9.59 1.21 21.92
C ARG A 156 8.30 0.74 21.25
N ALA A 157 8.20 -0.55 20.93
CA ALA A 157 6.99 -1.14 20.37
C ALA A 157 5.77 -0.89 21.27
N LYS A 158 5.91 -1.24 22.55
CA LYS A 158 4.88 -1.03 23.56
C LYS A 158 4.45 0.43 23.66
N TYR A 159 5.40 1.36 23.71
CA TYR A 159 5.10 2.78 23.77
C TYR A 159 4.28 3.26 22.57
N GLN A 160 4.69 2.89 21.35
CA GLN A 160 3.96 3.30 20.13
C GLN A 160 2.54 2.73 20.08
N TRP A 161 2.36 1.45 20.43
CA TRP A 161 1.02 0.86 20.48
C TRP A 161 0.13 1.44 21.58
N GLN A 162 0.68 1.75 22.76
CA GLN A 162 -0.08 2.44 23.82
C GLN A 162 -0.56 3.82 23.37
N GLU A 163 0.28 4.54 22.64
CA GLU A 163 -0.11 5.84 22.07
C GLU A 163 -1.17 5.70 20.96
N ALA A 164 -1.13 4.62 20.17
CA ALA A 164 -2.17 4.32 19.19
C ALA A 164 -3.51 3.98 19.87
N VAL A 165 -3.50 3.13 20.92
CA VAL A 165 -4.70 2.77 21.69
C VAL A 165 -5.43 4.01 22.22
N LYS A 166 -4.72 4.97 22.83
CA LYS A 166 -5.33 6.19 23.37
C LYS A 166 -6.09 6.97 22.31
N VAL A 167 -5.56 7.05 21.09
CA VAL A 167 -6.19 7.77 19.99
C VAL A 167 -7.36 6.98 19.42
N PHE A 168 -7.19 5.68 19.18
CA PHE A 168 -8.27 4.81 18.69
C PHE A 168 -9.46 4.74 19.66
N GLU A 169 -9.22 4.64 20.97
CA GLU A 169 -10.28 4.69 21.99
C GLU A 169 -11.06 6.01 21.94
N CYS A 170 -10.36 7.13 21.78
CA CYS A 170 -10.96 8.47 21.73
C CYS A 170 -11.80 8.69 20.47
N LEU A 171 -11.33 8.22 19.31
CA LEU A 171 -11.96 8.48 18.02
C LEU A 171 -12.99 7.42 17.61
N LEU A 172 -12.69 6.15 17.89
CA LEU A 172 -13.44 4.99 17.37
C LEU A 172 -14.19 4.23 18.47
N GLY A 173 -13.82 4.44 19.74
CA GLY A 173 -14.37 3.74 20.89
C GLY A 173 -13.62 2.45 21.25
N VAL A 174 -13.91 1.94 22.44
CA VAL A 174 -13.19 0.79 23.03
C VAL A 174 -13.46 -0.55 22.34
N GLU A 175 -14.62 -0.71 21.71
CA GLU A 175 -15.02 -1.96 21.03
C GLU A 175 -14.60 -2.01 19.55
N HIS A 176 -13.97 -0.94 19.04
CA HIS A 176 -13.56 -0.89 17.65
C HIS A 176 -12.38 -1.84 17.38
N CYS A 177 -12.37 -2.51 16.22
CA CYS A 177 -11.36 -3.53 15.87
C CYS A 177 -9.92 -3.01 15.97
N ASN A 178 -9.64 -1.78 15.50
CA ASN A 178 -8.31 -1.15 15.64
C ASN A 178 -7.88 -0.96 17.10
N THR A 179 -8.81 -0.56 17.96
CA THR A 179 -8.58 -0.38 19.40
C THR A 179 -8.21 -1.71 20.05
N ILE A 180 -9.00 -2.74 19.76
CA ILE A 180 -8.78 -4.10 20.27
C ILE A 180 -7.43 -4.64 19.80
N ALA A 181 -7.13 -4.54 18.49
CA ALA A 181 -5.88 -5.03 17.92
C ALA A 181 -4.65 -4.34 18.51
N ALA A 182 -4.70 -3.03 18.73
CA ALA A 182 -3.61 -2.29 19.37
C ALA A 182 -3.47 -2.67 20.85
N ALA A 183 -4.58 -2.89 21.57
CA ALA A 183 -4.56 -3.32 22.97
C ALA A 183 -4.04 -4.76 23.14
N ASP A 184 -4.40 -5.67 22.23
CA ASP A 184 -3.87 -7.04 22.16
C ASP A 184 -2.35 -7.02 21.97
N ALA A 185 -1.83 -6.21 21.03
CA ALA A 185 -0.41 -6.07 20.78
C ALA A 185 0.36 -5.55 22.02
N VAL A 186 -0.22 -4.58 22.76
CA VAL A 186 0.34 -4.09 24.03
C VAL A 186 0.39 -5.21 25.09
N ARG A 187 -0.64 -6.04 25.17
CA ARG A 187 -0.69 -7.17 26.11
C ARG A 187 0.37 -8.21 25.78
N GLU A 188 0.48 -8.60 24.51
CA GLU A 188 1.47 -9.58 24.03
C GLU A 188 2.90 -9.14 24.38
N VAL A 189 3.29 -7.92 24.02
CA VAL A 189 4.65 -7.43 24.29
C VAL A 189 4.91 -7.26 25.79
N THR A 190 3.88 -6.95 26.59
CA THR A 190 4.02 -6.84 28.04
C THR A 190 4.33 -8.20 28.68
N VAL A 191 3.69 -9.28 28.22
CA VAL A 191 3.98 -10.63 28.69
C VAL A 191 5.42 -11.02 28.33
N LEU A 192 5.86 -10.74 27.09
CA LEU A 192 7.22 -11.05 26.63
C LEU A 192 8.30 -10.30 27.43
N VAL A 193 8.09 -9.02 27.72
CA VAL A 193 9.03 -8.21 28.52
C VAL A 193 9.09 -8.70 29.97
N ASN A 194 7.99 -9.18 30.53
CA ASN A 194 7.94 -9.67 31.91
C ASN A 194 8.41 -11.14 32.07
N SER A 195 8.60 -11.86 30.96
CA SER A 195 9.02 -13.27 30.95
C SER A 195 10.54 -13.45 30.74
N ASN A 196 11.27 -12.36 30.54
CA ASN A 196 12.73 -12.29 30.43
C ASN A 196 13.32 -11.57 31.65
#